data_AF-A0A6M4P6C4-F1
#
_entry.id   AF-A0A6M4P6C4-F1
#
_cell.length_a   1.000
_cell.length_b   1.000
_cell.length_c   1.000
_cell.angle_alpha   90.00
_cell.angle_beta   90.00
_cell.angle_gamma   90.00
#
_symmetry.space_group_name_H-M   'P 1'
#
loop_
_entity.id
_entity.type
_entity.pdbx_description
1 polymer ?
#
loop_
_entity_poly.entity_id
_entity_poly.type
_entity_poly.pdbx_seq_one_letter_code
_entity_poly.pdbx_strand_id
1 'polypeptide(L)'
;MIVKFSDHGKGKASGVLDYLLKEKGEKGALMPRAHAKVLYGDPVLTEHLINTTSHKSRYKSGYLSFLERADEISEADKKRIMQEFEAIIFCGLESDQYDILWVEHADKDIDDAHPVGRLELNFVIPCQELRSGKSFQPYYEPADQKRVNAWKNIINSEVKTIKGELLSDPNDPERKRLVNPYSSHAPRPTPFDMKVYTKKDADKDEETIANF
;
A
#
# COMPACT_ATOMS: atom_id res chain seq x y z
N MET A 1 -1.42 -0.42 -10.23
CA MET A 1 -1.71 -0.15 -8.79
C MET A 1 -1.84 -1.42 -7.94
N ILE A 2 -1.36 -1.39 -6.69
CA ILE A 2 -1.60 -2.38 -5.60
C ILE A 2 -2.50 -1.75 -4.53
N VAL A 3 -3.44 -2.53 -3.98
CA VAL A 3 -4.26 -2.13 -2.83
C VAL A 3 -3.86 -2.98 -1.63
N LYS A 4 -3.53 -2.35 -0.50
CA LYS A 4 -3.21 -3.09 0.73
C LYS A 4 -3.84 -2.44 1.95
N PHE A 5 -4.42 -3.28 2.80
CA PHE A 5 -4.90 -2.90 4.11
C PHE A 5 -3.88 -3.30 5.18
N SER A 6 -3.69 -2.45 6.18
CA SER A 6 -2.81 -2.72 7.32
C SER A 6 -3.50 -3.59 8.37
N ASP A 7 -2.71 -4.43 9.05
CA ASP A 7 -3.19 -5.30 10.15
C ASP A 7 -3.33 -4.54 11.48
N HIS A 8 -2.79 -3.31 11.53
CA HIS A 8 -2.88 -2.42 12.68
C HIS A 8 -4.17 -1.59 12.65
N GLY A 9 -4.72 -1.31 13.83
CA GLY A 9 -6.01 -0.60 13.96
C GLY A 9 -6.59 -0.51 15.38
N LYS A 10 -5.86 -0.96 16.40
CA LYS A 10 -6.31 -0.97 17.80
C LYS A 10 -5.66 0.12 18.67
N GLY A 11 -4.66 0.80 18.12
CA GLY A 11 -3.87 1.83 18.81
C GLY A 11 -4.53 3.21 18.79
N LYS A 12 -3.84 4.19 19.38
CA LYS A 12 -4.23 5.61 19.29
C LYS A 12 -4.07 6.14 17.87
N ALA A 13 -4.87 7.14 17.49
CA ALA A 13 -4.76 7.78 16.18
C ALA A 13 -3.39 8.44 15.94
N SER A 14 -2.77 8.99 16.99
CA SER A 14 -1.46 9.65 16.88
C SER A 14 -0.41 8.77 16.20
N GLY A 15 -0.41 7.45 16.45
CA GLY A 15 0.55 6.54 15.82
C GLY A 15 0.42 6.46 14.30
N VAL A 16 -0.81 6.41 13.77
CA VAL A 16 -1.05 6.36 12.32
C VAL A 16 -0.92 7.74 11.69
N LEU A 17 -1.43 8.80 12.33
CA LEU A 17 -1.38 10.15 11.78
C LEU A 17 0.03 10.73 11.80
N ASP A 18 0.81 10.50 12.86
CA ASP A 18 2.22 10.88 12.88
C ASP A 18 3.01 10.12 11.82
N TYR A 19 2.71 8.84 11.58
CA TYR A 19 3.35 8.08 10.50
C TYR A 19 3.02 8.64 9.11
N LEU A 20 1.79 9.11 8.90
CA LEU A 20 1.34 9.65 7.61
C LEU A 20 1.82 11.08 7.38
N LEU A 21 1.79 11.94 8.40
CA LEU A 21 1.97 13.38 8.23
C LEU A 21 3.32 13.87 8.73
N LYS A 22 4.06 13.06 9.49
CA LYS A 22 5.31 13.48 10.11
C LYS A 22 6.47 12.56 9.78
N GLU A 23 7.66 13.11 9.90
CA GLU A 23 8.93 12.40 9.82
C GLU A 23 9.87 12.85 10.92
N LYS A 24 10.89 12.02 11.20
CA LYS A 24 11.89 12.34 12.21
C LYS A 24 12.91 13.32 11.63
N GLY A 25 12.96 14.52 12.18
CA GLY A 25 14.01 15.49 11.88
C GLY A 25 15.34 15.15 12.54
N GLU A 26 16.36 15.97 12.28
CA GLU A 26 17.76 15.77 12.72
C GLU A 26 17.95 15.60 14.24
N LYS A 27 17.00 16.06 15.05
CA LYS A 27 17.04 15.97 16.53
C LYS A 27 16.01 15.01 17.11
N GLY A 28 15.42 14.14 16.28
CA GLY A 28 14.36 13.21 16.68
C GLY A 28 12.99 13.86 16.92
N ALA A 29 12.87 15.17 16.72
CA ALA A 29 11.60 15.88 16.71
C ALA A 29 10.76 15.46 15.49
N LEU A 30 9.46 15.28 15.69
CA LEU A 30 8.53 15.02 14.60
C LEU A 30 8.23 16.33 13.85
N MET A 31 8.57 16.35 12.58
CA MET A 31 8.37 17.49 11.66
C MET A 31 7.33 17.09 10.61
N PRO A 32 6.62 18.03 9.97
CA PRO A 32 5.78 17.72 8.81
C PRO A 32 6.60 17.01 7.73
N ARG A 33 6.08 15.90 7.18
CA ARG A 33 6.75 15.14 6.13
C ARG A 33 6.73 15.94 4.82
N ALA A 34 7.91 16.17 4.24
CA ALA A 34 8.05 17.04 3.07
C ALA A 34 7.22 16.61 1.84
N HIS A 35 7.17 15.31 1.56
CA HIS A 35 6.45 14.75 0.41
C HIS A 35 5.11 14.10 0.80
N ALA A 36 4.47 14.62 1.84
CA ALA A 36 3.12 14.22 2.24
C ALA A 36 2.12 15.37 2.01
N LYS A 37 0.98 15.06 1.38
CA LYS A 37 -0.08 16.03 1.11
C LYS A 37 -1.43 15.43 1.50
N VAL A 38 -2.18 16.12 2.35
CA VAL A 38 -3.58 15.76 2.60
C VAL A 38 -4.39 16.09 1.35
N LEU A 39 -5.07 15.08 0.79
CA LEU A 39 -5.91 15.24 -0.40
C LEU A 39 -7.39 15.43 -0.05
N TYR A 40 -7.86 14.74 0.98
CA TYR A 40 -9.25 14.78 1.43
C TYR A 40 -9.36 14.38 2.91
N GLY A 41 -10.39 14.90 3.58
CA GLY A 41 -10.64 14.68 5.02
C GLY A 41 -9.91 15.68 5.92
N ASP A 42 -10.21 15.62 7.22
CA ASP A 42 -9.58 16.46 8.25
C ASP A 42 -8.84 15.58 9.26
N PRO A 43 -7.49 15.63 9.30
CA PRO A 43 -6.71 14.83 10.23
C PRO A 43 -7.10 15.00 11.70
N VAL A 44 -7.51 16.20 12.10
CA VAL A 44 -7.89 16.50 13.49
C VAL A 44 -9.24 15.85 13.81
N LEU A 45 -10.19 15.93 12.88
CA LEU A 45 -11.48 15.25 13.03
C LEU A 45 -11.30 13.74 13.09
N THR A 46 -10.57 13.16 12.13
CA THR A 46 -10.27 11.72 12.07
C THR A 46 -9.56 11.27 13.35
N GLU A 47 -8.62 12.05 13.89
CA GLU A 47 -7.97 11.77 15.17
C GLU A 47 -8.98 11.64 16.31
N HIS A 48 -9.86 12.64 16.43
CA HIS A 48 -10.87 12.65 17.49
C HIS A 48 -11.79 11.43 17.38
N LEU A 49 -12.32 11.13 16.19
CA LEU A 49 -13.20 9.97 15.96
C LEU A 49 -12.55 8.65 16.38
N ILE A 50 -11.27 8.46 16.04
CA ILE A 50 -10.50 7.25 16.39
C ILE A 50 -10.22 7.17 17.90
N ASN A 51 -9.98 8.31 18.55
CA ASN A 51 -9.64 8.34 19.96
C ASN A 51 -10.87 8.20 20.87
N THR A 52 -12.04 8.71 20.46
CA THR A 52 -13.29 8.66 21.24
C THR A 52 -14.03 7.34 21.15
N THR A 53 -13.77 6.53 20.12
CA THR A 53 -14.45 5.24 19.97
C THR A 53 -14.19 4.29 21.16
N SER A 54 -15.26 3.66 21.65
CA SER A 54 -15.18 2.62 22.69
C SER A 54 -14.84 1.24 22.12
N HIS A 55 -14.79 1.11 20.80
CA HIS A 55 -14.62 -0.18 20.11
C HIS A 55 -13.15 -0.63 20.12
N LYS A 56 -12.92 -1.94 20.14
CA LYS A 56 -11.57 -2.53 20.15
C LYS A 56 -10.84 -2.29 18.83
N SER A 57 -11.55 -2.39 17.71
CA SER A 57 -11.07 -1.95 16.40
C SER A 57 -11.40 -0.47 16.31
N ARG A 58 -10.39 0.39 16.35
CA ARG A 58 -10.57 1.85 16.40
C ARG A 58 -10.53 2.46 15.00
N TYR A 59 -9.65 1.96 14.15
CA TYR A 59 -9.51 2.39 12.77
C TYR A 59 -9.02 1.26 11.87
N LYS A 60 -9.24 1.42 10.57
CA LYS A 60 -8.59 0.64 9.52
C LYS A 60 -7.75 1.60 8.68
N SER A 61 -6.56 1.17 8.30
CA SER A 61 -5.67 1.95 7.43
C SER A 61 -5.19 1.09 6.29
N GLY A 62 -4.69 1.74 5.25
CA GLY A 62 -4.16 1.08 4.07
C GLY A 62 -3.62 2.09 3.08
N TYR A 63 -3.24 1.59 1.91
CA TYR A 63 -2.68 2.41 0.85
C TYR A 63 -2.97 1.81 -0.54
N LEU A 64 -3.04 2.71 -1.52
CA LEU A 64 -3.01 2.42 -2.95
C LEU A 64 -1.61 2.80 -3.45
N SER A 65 -0.82 1.83 -3.87
CA SER A 65 0.55 2.06 -4.34
C SER A 65 0.63 1.94 -5.87
N PHE A 66 1.27 2.90 -6.50
CA PHE A 66 1.45 2.99 -7.95
C PHE A 66 2.91 2.84 -8.31
N LEU A 67 3.18 2.40 -9.54
CA LEU A 67 4.55 2.42 -10.06
C LEU A 67 4.88 3.81 -10.59
N GLU A 68 3.87 4.47 -11.14
CA GLU A 68 3.87 5.81 -11.70
C GLU A 68 4.18 6.83 -10.60
N ARG A 69 4.84 7.91 -11.01
CA ARG A 69 5.19 9.01 -10.11
C ARG A 69 3.99 9.90 -9.83
N ALA A 70 3.99 10.60 -8.69
CA ALA A 70 2.84 11.40 -8.28
C ALA A 70 2.51 12.57 -9.24
N ASP A 71 3.49 13.00 -10.03
CA ASP A 71 3.37 14.01 -11.08
C ASP A 71 2.99 13.43 -12.46
N GLU A 72 2.88 12.11 -12.60
CA GLU A 72 2.45 11.44 -13.84
C GLU A 72 0.94 11.13 -13.86
N ILE A 73 0.28 11.20 -12.70
CA ILE A 73 -1.16 10.97 -12.55
C ILE A 73 -1.85 12.30 -12.26
N SER A 74 -2.90 12.62 -13.02
CA SER A 74 -3.61 13.89 -12.85
C SER A 74 -4.35 13.96 -11.50
N GLU A 75 -4.49 15.17 -10.94
CA GLU A 75 -5.27 15.35 -9.70
C GLU A 75 -6.75 14.91 -9.87
N ALA A 76 -7.29 15.03 -11.08
CA ALA A 76 -8.64 14.56 -11.40
C ALA A 76 -8.73 13.02 -11.35
N ASP A 77 -7.73 12.31 -11.87
CA ASP A 77 -7.67 10.85 -11.80
C ASP A 77 -7.42 10.37 -10.37
N LYS A 78 -6.56 11.05 -9.59
CA LYS A 78 -6.39 10.77 -8.15
C LYS A 78 -7.72 10.89 -7.43
N LYS A 79 -8.47 11.98 -7.67
CA LYS A 79 -9.80 12.19 -7.08
C LYS A 79 -10.78 11.10 -7.49
N ARG A 80 -10.82 10.74 -8.76
CA ARG A 80 -11.67 9.66 -9.28
C ARG A 80 -11.36 8.33 -8.58
N ILE A 81 -10.08 7.95 -8.49
CA ILE A 81 -9.65 6.71 -7.83
C ILE A 81 -10.08 6.69 -6.36
N MET A 82 -9.89 7.80 -5.61
CA MET A 82 -10.33 7.90 -4.22
C MET A 82 -11.85 7.72 -4.09
N GLN A 83 -12.63 8.41 -4.92
CA GLN A 83 -14.10 8.35 -4.88
C GLN A 83 -14.64 6.97 -5.25
N GLU A 84 -14.08 6.31 -6.27
CA GLU A 84 -14.50 4.96 -6.65
C GLU A 84 -14.11 3.92 -5.58
N PHE A 85 -12.95 4.08 -4.94
CA PHE A 85 -12.57 3.25 -3.79
C PHE A 85 -13.58 3.41 -2.65
N GLU A 86 -13.93 4.64 -2.29
CA GLU A 86 -14.91 4.94 -1.25
C GLU A 86 -16.28 4.30 -1.56
N ALA A 87 -16.78 4.43 -2.78
CA ALA A 87 -18.05 3.84 -3.19
C ALA A 87 -18.11 2.31 -2.98
N ILE A 88 -16.97 1.64 -3.10
CA ILE A 88 -16.87 0.18 -2.98
C ILE A 88 -16.69 -0.29 -1.54
N ILE A 89 -15.95 0.48 -0.74
CA ILE A 89 -15.70 0.20 0.66
C ILE A 89 -16.91 0.53 1.52
N PHE A 90 -17.58 1.65 1.23
CA PHE A 90 -18.73 2.15 1.99
C PHE A 90 -20.06 1.84 1.30
N CYS A 91 -20.11 0.80 0.47
CA CYS A 91 -21.33 0.42 -0.25
C CYS A 91 -22.52 0.27 0.72
N GLY A 92 -23.59 1.03 0.46
CA GLY A 92 -24.79 1.07 1.30
C GLY A 92 -24.76 2.07 2.46
N LEU A 93 -23.71 2.88 2.56
CA LEU A 93 -23.61 4.00 3.51
C LEU A 93 -23.62 5.34 2.78
N GLU A 94 -24.26 6.33 3.41
CA GLU A 94 -24.23 7.71 2.96
C GLU A 94 -22.94 8.42 3.43
N SER A 95 -22.55 9.49 2.73
CA SER A 95 -21.29 10.23 3.00
C SER A 95 -21.15 10.81 4.42
N ASP A 96 -22.25 10.98 5.15
CA ASP A 96 -22.26 11.46 6.55
C ASP A 96 -22.24 10.31 7.58
N GLN A 97 -22.19 9.06 7.13
CA GLN A 97 -22.15 7.86 7.99
C GLN A 97 -20.74 7.35 8.25
N TYR A 98 -19.75 7.85 7.53
CA TYR A 98 -18.35 7.46 7.65
C TYR A 98 -17.41 8.65 7.52
N ASP A 99 -16.16 8.43 7.93
CA ASP A 99 -15.05 9.36 7.72
C ASP A 99 -13.90 8.62 7.03
N ILE A 100 -13.17 9.30 6.17
CA ILE A 100 -11.95 8.78 5.55
C ILE A 100 -10.97 9.93 5.30
N LEU A 101 -9.76 9.77 5.82
CA LEU A 101 -8.65 10.69 5.57
C LEU A 101 -7.79 10.12 4.44
N TRP A 102 -7.52 10.93 3.42
CA TRP A 102 -6.59 10.61 2.33
C TRP A 102 -5.33 11.45 2.38
N VAL A 103 -4.19 10.78 2.34
CA VAL A 103 -2.86 11.40 2.32
C VAL A 103 -2.05 10.84 1.17
N GLU A 104 -1.64 11.70 0.25
CA GLU A 104 -0.65 11.39 -0.77
C GLU A 104 0.74 11.34 -0.15
N HIS A 105 1.48 10.27 -0.41
CA HIS A 105 2.93 10.20 -0.25
C HIS A 105 3.58 10.11 -1.63
N ALA A 106 4.64 10.90 -1.81
CA ALA A 106 5.48 10.90 -3.00
C ALA A 106 6.98 10.88 -2.61
N ASP A 107 7.32 10.21 -1.51
CA ASP A 107 8.66 10.18 -0.90
C ASP A 107 9.54 9.01 -1.38
N LYS A 108 9.02 8.10 -2.21
CA LYS A 108 9.71 6.88 -2.66
C LYS A 108 10.39 7.05 -4.01
N ASP A 109 11.59 6.50 -4.16
CA ASP A 109 12.40 6.54 -5.41
C ASP A 109 12.67 7.97 -5.92
N ILE A 110 12.90 8.91 -5.00
CA ILE A 110 13.36 10.27 -5.36
C ILE A 110 14.85 10.21 -5.73
N ASP A 111 15.22 10.92 -6.79
CA ASP A 111 16.61 11.14 -7.20
C ASP A 111 16.79 12.57 -7.74
N ASP A 112 18.03 12.98 -8.02
CA ASP A 112 18.34 14.35 -8.48
C ASP A 112 17.63 14.72 -9.80
N ALA A 113 17.30 13.73 -10.63
CA ALA A 113 16.59 13.94 -11.90
C ALA A 113 15.06 13.93 -11.71
N HIS A 114 14.56 13.30 -10.65
CA HIS A 114 13.15 13.14 -10.37
C HIS A 114 12.82 13.48 -8.91
N PRO A 115 12.51 14.76 -8.62
CA PRO A 115 12.29 15.24 -7.25
C PRO A 115 10.97 14.78 -6.62
N VAL A 116 10.06 14.20 -7.41
CA VAL A 116 8.75 13.69 -6.97
C VAL A 116 8.75 12.19 -7.09
N GLY A 117 8.49 11.44 -6.01
CA GLY A 117 8.54 9.99 -5.98
C GLY A 117 7.33 9.26 -6.58
N ARG A 118 7.33 7.93 -6.45
CA ARG A 118 6.18 7.07 -6.77
C ARG A 118 4.95 7.47 -5.95
N LEU A 119 3.77 7.43 -6.57
CA LEU A 119 2.52 7.78 -5.89
C LEU A 119 2.10 6.67 -4.90
N GLU A 120 1.81 7.06 -3.67
CA GLU A 120 1.05 6.26 -2.71
C GLU A 120 -0.11 7.06 -2.13
N LEU A 121 -1.34 6.61 -2.37
CA LEU A 121 -2.55 7.18 -1.76
C LEU A 121 -2.86 6.41 -0.48
N ASN A 122 -2.45 6.95 0.66
CA ASN A 122 -2.71 6.37 1.97
C ASN A 122 -4.09 6.80 2.47
N PHE A 123 -4.75 5.91 3.21
CA PHE A 123 -6.03 6.21 3.83
C PHE A 123 -6.14 5.71 5.27
N VAL A 124 -6.97 6.41 6.06
CA VAL A 124 -7.37 6.02 7.41
C VAL A 124 -8.88 6.18 7.55
N ILE A 125 -9.54 5.13 8.06
CA ILE A 125 -10.98 5.05 8.22
C ILE A 125 -11.28 4.72 9.69
N PRO A 126 -11.96 5.58 10.46
CA PRO A 126 -12.46 5.24 11.79
C PRO A 126 -13.45 4.06 11.72
N CYS A 127 -13.31 3.10 12.63
CA CYS A 127 -14.15 1.89 12.69
C CYS A 127 -15.48 2.14 13.44
N GLN A 128 -16.13 3.27 13.17
CA GLN A 128 -17.38 3.68 13.79
C GLN A 128 -18.29 4.30 12.74
N GLU A 129 -19.55 3.86 12.69
CA GLU A 129 -20.58 4.49 11.87
C GLU A 129 -21.08 5.75 12.60
N LEU A 130 -21.07 6.90 11.90
CA LEU A 130 -21.15 8.21 12.53
C LEU A 130 -22.55 8.59 13.02
N ARG A 131 -23.63 8.05 12.42
CA ARG A 131 -25.01 8.36 12.87
C ARG A 131 -25.42 7.58 14.10
N SER A 132 -25.06 6.29 14.16
CA SER A 132 -25.48 5.35 15.20
C SER A 132 -24.43 5.10 16.28
N GLY A 133 -23.17 5.45 16.03
CA GLY A 133 -22.03 5.19 16.90
C GLY A 133 -21.63 3.70 16.98
N LYS A 134 -22.29 2.82 16.22
CA LYS A 134 -22.01 1.38 16.21
C LYS A 134 -20.65 1.08 15.58
N SER A 135 -20.09 -0.06 15.96
CA SER A 135 -18.85 -0.54 15.36
C SER A 135 -19.06 -0.78 13.87
N PHE A 136 -18.14 -0.26 13.07
CA PHE A 136 -18.10 -0.45 11.62
C PHE A 136 -16.77 -1.08 11.24
N GLN A 137 -16.80 -2.10 10.38
CA GLN A 137 -15.59 -2.74 9.87
C GLN A 137 -15.53 -2.51 8.36
N PRO A 138 -14.74 -1.53 7.89
CA PRO A 138 -14.75 -1.11 6.48
C PRO A 138 -14.25 -2.21 5.52
N TYR A 139 -13.41 -3.11 6.01
CA TYR A 139 -12.82 -4.16 5.20
C TYR A 139 -12.64 -5.45 6.00
N TYR A 140 -13.16 -6.54 5.45
CA TYR A 140 -12.96 -7.90 5.90
C TYR A 140 -12.49 -8.76 4.72
N GLU A 141 -11.20 -9.12 4.73
CA GLU A 141 -10.51 -9.75 3.60
C GLU A 141 -11.28 -10.91 2.95
N PRO A 142 -11.80 -11.90 3.69
CA PRO A 142 -12.52 -13.03 3.09
C PRO A 142 -13.75 -12.63 2.26
N ALA A 143 -14.41 -11.51 2.60
CA ALA A 143 -15.61 -11.03 1.90
C ALA A 143 -15.27 -9.99 0.82
N ASP A 144 -14.35 -9.09 1.11
CA ASP A 144 -14.16 -7.86 0.31
C ASP A 144 -13.01 -7.94 -0.69
N GLN A 145 -12.04 -8.85 -0.49
CA GLN A 145 -10.84 -8.93 -1.33
C GLN A 145 -11.17 -9.12 -2.82
N LYS A 146 -12.18 -9.95 -3.14
CA LYS A 146 -12.60 -10.16 -4.54
C LYS A 146 -13.14 -8.88 -5.18
N ARG A 147 -13.96 -8.13 -4.43
CA ARG A 147 -14.56 -6.86 -4.89
C ARG A 147 -13.48 -5.79 -5.10
N VAL A 148 -12.58 -5.64 -4.13
CA VAL A 148 -11.44 -4.71 -4.21
C VAL A 148 -10.50 -5.07 -5.36
N ASN A 149 -10.20 -6.35 -5.57
CA ASN A 149 -9.35 -6.79 -6.67
C ASN A 149 -9.98 -6.54 -8.04
N ALA A 150 -11.29 -6.76 -8.19
CA ALA A 150 -12.01 -6.49 -9.44
C ALA A 150 -11.94 -5.00 -9.79
N TRP A 151 -12.23 -4.12 -8.81
CA TRP A 151 -12.12 -2.68 -9.00
C TRP A 151 -10.72 -2.21 -9.34
N LYS A 152 -9.71 -2.70 -8.62
CA LYS A 152 -8.30 -2.42 -8.92
C LYS A 152 -7.96 -2.72 -10.38
N ASN A 153 -8.44 -3.86 -10.91
CA ASN A 153 -8.20 -4.24 -12.30
C ASN A 153 -8.90 -3.29 -13.29
N ILE A 154 -10.13 -2.85 -12.98
CA ILE A 154 -10.86 -1.85 -13.78
C ILE A 154 -10.07 -0.54 -13.82
N ILE A 155 -9.67 -0.01 -12.65
CA ILE A 155 -8.88 1.22 -12.56
C ILE A 155 -7.57 1.12 -13.36
N ASN A 156 -6.82 0.01 -13.20
CA ASN A 156 -5.57 -0.19 -13.95
C ASN A 156 -5.80 -0.18 -15.48
N SER A 157 -6.97 -0.61 -15.95
CA SER A 157 -7.31 -0.67 -17.38
C SER A 157 -7.87 0.63 -17.96
N GLU A 158 -8.48 1.47 -17.11
CA GLU A 158 -9.20 2.67 -17.57
C GLU A 158 -8.40 3.96 -17.37
N VAL A 159 -7.69 4.08 -16.24
CA VAL A 159 -6.93 5.28 -15.92
C VAL A 159 -5.63 5.30 -16.72
N LYS A 160 -5.31 6.48 -17.24
CA LYS A 160 -4.09 6.73 -18.00
C LYS A 160 -3.25 7.79 -17.30
N THR A 161 -1.94 7.71 -17.47
CA THR A 161 -1.03 8.79 -17.09
C THR A 161 -1.32 10.03 -17.93
N ILE A 162 -0.77 11.17 -17.53
CA ILE A 162 -0.87 12.43 -18.28
C ILE A 162 -0.29 12.27 -19.71
N LYS A 163 0.66 11.35 -19.90
CA LYS A 163 1.25 11.02 -21.21
C LYS A 163 0.39 10.07 -22.04
N GLY A 164 -0.74 9.57 -21.50
CA GLY A 164 -1.68 8.68 -22.19
C GLY A 164 -1.36 7.20 -22.07
N GLU A 165 -0.39 6.81 -21.22
CA GLU A 165 -0.02 5.41 -20.98
C GLU A 165 -0.94 4.78 -19.94
N LEU A 166 -1.19 3.48 -20.01
CA LEU A 166 -1.98 2.77 -19.00
C LEU A 166 -1.19 2.63 -17.70
N LEU A 167 -1.89 2.55 -16.57
CA LEU A 167 -1.27 2.25 -15.29
C LEU A 167 -0.65 0.85 -15.30
N SER A 168 0.51 0.72 -14.67
CA SER A 168 1.23 -0.54 -14.55
C SER A 168 0.43 -1.55 -13.71
N ASP A 169 0.20 -2.74 -14.28
CA ASP A 169 -0.39 -3.87 -13.56
C ASP A 169 0.69 -4.65 -12.79
N PRO A 170 0.62 -4.73 -11.46
CA PRO A 170 1.53 -5.57 -10.66
C PRO A 170 1.43 -7.07 -10.97
N ASN A 171 0.34 -7.52 -11.58
CA ASN A 171 0.10 -8.91 -11.96
C ASN A 171 0.54 -9.23 -13.40
N ASP A 172 1.11 -8.27 -14.13
CA ASP A 172 1.63 -8.48 -15.47
C ASP A 172 2.67 -9.62 -15.48
N PRO A 173 2.50 -10.68 -16.31
CA PRO A 173 3.45 -11.79 -16.41
C PRO A 173 4.90 -11.32 -16.64
N GLU A 174 5.11 -10.26 -17.42
CA GLU A 174 6.45 -9.69 -17.71
C GLU A 174 7.10 -9.09 -16.45
N ARG A 175 6.30 -8.70 -15.46
CA ARG A 175 6.75 -8.10 -14.20
C ARG A 175 6.80 -9.11 -13.06
N LYS A 176 6.48 -10.37 -13.31
CA LYS A 176 6.52 -11.42 -12.30
C LYS A 176 7.97 -11.61 -11.86
N ARG A 177 8.24 -11.33 -10.58
CA ARG A 177 9.57 -11.57 -10.01
C ARG A 177 9.99 -13.03 -10.25
N LEU A 178 11.14 -13.22 -10.88
CA LEU A 178 11.73 -14.55 -11.13
C LEU A 178 12.02 -15.30 -9.81
N VAL A 179 12.31 -14.56 -8.74
CA VAL A 179 12.59 -15.10 -7.41
C VAL A 179 11.83 -14.29 -6.36
N ASN A 180 11.08 -14.97 -5.48
CA ASN A 180 10.45 -14.34 -4.33
C ASN A 180 11.28 -14.62 -3.06
N PRO A 181 12.13 -13.68 -2.60
CA PRO A 181 12.93 -13.87 -1.38
C PRO A 181 12.10 -13.90 -0.09
N TYR A 182 10.79 -13.56 -0.16
CA TYR A 182 9.87 -13.50 0.99
C TYR A 182 8.78 -14.57 0.94
N SER A 183 8.96 -15.64 0.15
CA SER A 183 8.08 -16.80 0.27
C SER A 183 8.25 -17.39 1.67
N SER A 184 7.33 -17.10 2.58
CA SER A 184 7.30 -17.66 3.94
C SER A 184 7.18 -19.18 3.96
N HIS A 185 6.83 -19.78 2.81
CA HIS A 185 6.70 -21.22 2.59
C HIS A 185 7.83 -21.80 1.74
N ALA A 186 8.78 -21.00 1.24
CA ALA A 186 10.00 -21.56 0.71
C ALA A 186 10.84 -22.06 1.90
N PRO A 187 11.29 -23.32 1.90
CA PRO A 187 12.24 -23.77 2.92
C PRO A 187 13.43 -22.81 2.89
N ARG A 188 13.78 -22.26 4.06
CA ARG A 188 14.98 -21.42 4.16
C ARG A 188 16.15 -22.30 3.72
N PRO A 189 16.97 -21.91 2.74
CA PRO A 189 18.12 -22.69 2.38
C PRO A 189 19.01 -22.80 3.61
N THR A 190 19.14 -24.01 4.14
CA THR A 190 20.07 -24.31 5.22
C THR A 190 21.44 -24.64 4.61
N PRO A 191 22.55 -24.46 5.33
CA PRO A 191 23.86 -24.91 4.86
C PRO A 191 23.94 -26.41 4.52
N PHE A 192 22.89 -27.17 4.88
CA PHE A 192 22.74 -28.60 4.62
C PHE A 192 21.95 -28.91 3.35
N ASP A 193 21.39 -27.91 2.65
CA ASP A 193 20.64 -28.07 1.39
C ASP A 193 21.52 -27.98 0.13
N MET A 194 22.85 -27.82 0.28
CA MET A 194 23.76 -27.98 -0.85
C MET A 194 23.89 -29.47 -1.17
N LYS A 195 23.66 -29.86 -2.44
CA LYS A 195 24.04 -31.20 -2.91
C LYS A 195 25.50 -31.41 -2.54
N VAL A 196 25.77 -32.46 -1.75
CA VAL A 196 27.12 -32.84 -1.37
C VAL A 196 27.93 -33.00 -2.65
N TYR A 197 28.97 -32.17 -2.82
CA TYR A 197 29.88 -32.29 -3.95
C TYR A 197 30.52 -33.68 -3.89
N THR A 198 30.13 -34.54 -4.82
CA THR A 198 30.54 -35.93 -4.81
C THR A 198 31.83 -36.11 -5.60
N LYS A 199 32.55 -37.20 -5.34
CA LYS A 199 33.73 -37.56 -6.13
C LYS A 199 33.43 -37.66 -7.63
N LYS A 200 32.20 -38.04 -8.00
CA LYS A 200 31.74 -38.04 -9.41
C LYS A 200 31.62 -36.66 -10.03
N ASP A 201 31.35 -35.64 -9.22
CA ASP A 201 31.29 -34.25 -9.68
C ASP A 201 32.72 -33.74 -9.92
N ALA A 202 33.67 -34.10 -9.05
CA ALA A 202 35.10 -33.82 -9.22
C ALA A 202 35.71 -34.49 -10.47
N ASP A 203 35.42 -35.78 -10.69
CA ASP A 203 35.92 -36.52 -11.85
C ASP A 203 35.41 -35.89 -13.18
N LYS A 204 34.17 -35.36 -13.17
CA LYS A 204 33.57 -34.65 -14.32
C LYS A 204 34.21 -33.30 -14.59
N ASP A 205 34.54 -32.56 -13.55
CA ASP A 205 35.20 -31.27 -13.66
C ASP A 205 36.64 -31.46 -14.17
N GLU A 206 37.36 -32.49 -13.70
CA GLU A 206 38.69 -32.85 -14.22
C GLU A 206 38.66 -33.26 -15.70
N GLU A 207 37.67 -34.06 -16.12
CA GLU A 207 37.49 -34.44 -17.53
C GLU A 207 37.14 -33.23 -18.41
N THR A 208 36.43 -32.24 -17.85
CA THR A 208 36.11 -30.99 -18.55
C THR A 208 37.35 -30.10 -18.67
N ILE A 209 38.18 -30.01 -17.63
CA ILE A 209 39.42 -29.22 -17.62
C ILE A 209 40.49 -29.83 -18.56
N ALA A 210 40.53 -31.17 -18.69
CA ALA A 210 41.46 -31.86 -19.59
C ALA A 210 41.14 -31.67 -21.09
N ASN A 211 39.95 -31.17 -21.42
CA ASN A 211 39.49 -30.93 -22.79
C ASN A 211 39.54 -29.45 -23.21
N PHE A 212 40.18 -28.59 -22.41
CA PHE A 212 40.58 -27.22 -22.76
C PHE A 212 42.11 -27.11 -22.86
#